data_AF-A0A085LYE8-F1
#
_entry.id   AF-A0A085LYE8-F1
#
_cell.length_a   1.000
_cell.length_b   1.000
_cell.length_c   1.000
_cell.angle_alpha   90.00
_cell.angle_beta   90.00
_cell.angle_gamma   90.00
#
_symmetry.space_group_name_H-M   'P 1'
#
loop_
_entity.id
_entity.type
_entity.pdbx_description
1 polymer ?
#
loop_
_entity_poly.entity_id
_entity_poly.type
_entity_poly.pdbx_seq_one_letter_code
_entity_poly.pdbx_strand_id
1 'polypeptide(L)'
;MPKEAKSTALELNNQIVRMRALIGQAKFRLTRKFLQKIKKIKKRKDDEASSFPKERMERLERKAERLLEERLKYDDASKFALVNTKSLKEFNVQKETPAADRALYKLVTLPIVVDCVNEYRTKHPNWHQEVPFHLQRLGLQYKLKRAKKVEMAKIRKANRASATTCEQENIPKSIDRQGRFGTALVSKLHLQEADSGTAILEDTAIANSESPNGKEEPLSPMDGASDNRDSDQSEVDDFFIM
;
A
#
# COMPACT_ATOMS: atom_id res chain seq x y z
N MET A 1 -18.84 -18.92 -24.50
CA MET A 1 -17.40 -18.55 -24.46
C MET A 1 -17.18 -17.48 -23.38
N PRO A 2 -16.39 -17.73 -22.34
CA PRO A 2 -16.41 -16.93 -21.11
C PRO A 2 -15.67 -15.59 -21.28
N LYS A 3 -16.38 -14.48 -21.01
CA LYS A 3 -15.78 -13.12 -20.95
C LYS A 3 -15.07 -12.84 -19.61
N GLU A 4 -15.32 -13.66 -18.60
CA GLU A 4 -14.97 -13.39 -17.19
C GLU A 4 -13.46 -13.39 -16.91
N ALA A 5 -12.68 -14.27 -17.55
CA ALA A 5 -11.24 -14.45 -17.27
C ALA A 5 -10.33 -13.24 -17.60
N LYS A 6 -10.89 -12.16 -18.18
CA LYS A 6 -10.23 -10.86 -18.32
C LYS A 6 -10.52 -9.91 -17.15
N SER A 7 -11.67 -10.04 -16.50
CA SER A 7 -12.08 -9.20 -15.35
C SER A 7 -11.21 -9.52 -14.13
N THR A 8 -11.14 -10.79 -13.74
CA THR A 8 -10.49 -11.27 -12.51
C THR A 8 -9.00 -10.88 -12.41
N ALA A 9 -8.26 -10.93 -13.51
CA ALA A 9 -6.84 -10.57 -13.53
C ALA A 9 -6.61 -9.04 -13.47
N LEU A 10 -7.56 -8.23 -13.95
CA LEU A 10 -7.53 -6.77 -13.83
C LEU A 10 -7.96 -6.34 -12.42
N GLU A 11 -9.01 -6.95 -11.89
CA GLU A 11 -9.49 -6.78 -10.51
C GLU A 11 -8.40 -7.08 -9.48
N LEU A 12 -7.69 -8.21 -9.62
CA LEU A 12 -6.56 -8.55 -8.75
C LEU A 12 -5.46 -7.48 -8.78
N ASN A 13 -5.12 -6.94 -9.95
CA ASN A 13 -4.14 -5.87 -10.08
C ASN A 13 -4.64 -4.57 -9.42
N ASN A 14 -5.91 -4.21 -9.63
CA ASN A 14 -6.55 -3.07 -8.98
C ASN A 14 -6.55 -3.23 -7.45
N GLN A 15 -6.79 -4.44 -6.93
CA GLN A 15 -6.71 -4.74 -5.50
C GLN A 15 -5.28 -4.56 -4.96
N ILE A 16 -4.26 -5.10 -5.65
CA ILE A 16 -2.85 -4.93 -5.28
C ILE A 16 -2.48 -3.44 -5.20
N VAL A 17 -2.97 -2.63 -6.15
CA VAL A 17 -2.76 -1.17 -6.18
C VAL A 17 -3.48 -0.47 -5.03
N ARG A 18 -4.75 -0.80 -4.74
CA ARG A 18 -5.51 -0.26 -3.60
C ARG A 18 -4.81 -0.56 -2.26
N MET A 19 -4.33 -1.79 -2.10
CA MET A 19 -3.62 -2.23 -0.90
C MET A 19 -2.33 -1.45 -0.62
N ARG A 20 -1.71 -0.78 -1.61
CA ARG A 20 -0.51 0.06 -1.38
C ARG A 20 -0.70 1.11 -0.30
N ALA A 21 -1.84 1.81 -0.33
CA ALA A 21 -2.15 2.86 0.63
C ALA A 21 -2.40 2.26 2.02
N LEU A 22 -3.14 1.15 2.10
CA LEU A 22 -3.43 0.43 3.34
C LEU A 22 -2.15 -0.15 3.97
N ILE A 23 -1.23 -0.67 3.18
CA ILE A 23 0.08 -1.18 3.64
C ILE A 23 0.95 -0.02 4.16
N GLY A 24 0.92 1.14 3.50
CA GLY A 24 1.56 2.36 4.01
C GLY A 24 0.99 2.79 5.37
N GLN A 25 -0.34 2.78 5.52
CA GLN A 25 -1.01 3.06 6.80
C GLN A 25 -0.68 2.00 7.87
N ALA A 26 -0.63 0.72 7.51
CA ALA A 26 -0.29 -0.39 8.40
C ALA A 26 1.15 -0.26 8.91
N LYS A 27 2.11 0.02 8.02
CA LYS A 27 3.52 0.32 8.36
C LYS A 27 3.60 1.50 9.33
N PHE A 28 2.93 2.62 9.03
CA PHE A 28 2.88 3.78 9.92
C PHE A 28 2.29 3.45 11.31
N ARG A 29 1.15 2.75 11.37
CA ARG A 29 0.53 2.31 12.64
C ARG A 29 1.47 1.43 13.45
N LEU A 30 2.16 0.49 12.81
CA LEU A 30 3.10 -0.43 13.47
C LEU A 30 4.34 0.30 14.02
N THR A 31 4.97 1.15 13.21
CA THR A 31 6.09 2.00 13.64
C THR A 31 5.66 2.93 14.78
N ARG A 32 4.49 3.58 14.69
CA ARG A 32 3.95 4.43 15.77
C ARG A 32 3.71 3.64 17.07
N LYS A 33 3.19 2.40 17.00
CA LYS A 33 3.02 1.51 18.17
C LYS A 33 4.36 1.25 18.85
N PHE A 34 5.43 0.95 18.10
CA PHE A 34 6.76 0.75 18.68
C PHE A 34 7.34 2.03 19.28
N LEU A 35 7.29 3.17 18.56
CA LEU A 35 7.75 4.46 19.09
C LEU A 35 7.00 4.88 20.37
N GLN A 36 5.70 4.59 20.48
CA GLN A 36 4.93 4.81 21.71
C GLN A 36 5.36 3.88 22.85
N LYS A 37 5.60 2.57 22.59
CA LYS A 37 6.16 1.65 23.60
C LYS A 37 7.54 2.12 24.09
N ILE A 38 8.42 2.55 23.18
CA ILE A 38 9.75 3.10 23.50
C ILE A 38 9.61 4.36 24.38
N LYS A 39 8.74 5.31 24.02
CA LYS A 39 8.49 6.51 24.83
C LYS A 39 7.97 6.20 26.24
N LYS A 40 7.07 5.21 26.38
CA LYS A 40 6.59 4.75 27.70
C LYS A 40 7.73 4.15 28.55
N ILE A 41 8.60 3.34 27.95
CA ILE A 41 9.77 2.75 28.65
C ILE A 41 10.79 3.84 29.03
N LYS A 42 11.04 4.82 28.15
CA LYS A 42 11.92 5.96 28.44
C LYS A 42 11.37 6.80 29.60
N LYS A 43 10.07 7.12 29.64
CA LYS A 43 9.49 7.83 30.79
C LYS A 43 9.68 7.08 32.11
N ARG A 44 9.39 5.76 32.14
CA ARG A 44 9.58 4.93 33.35
C ARG A 44 11.03 4.88 33.85
N LYS A 45 12.03 5.09 32.98
CA LYS A 45 13.44 5.20 33.39
C LYS A 45 13.68 6.39 34.32
N ASP A 46 12.99 7.50 34.03
CA ASP A 46 13.15 8.76 34.74
C ASP A 46 12.33 8.74 36.06
N ASP A 47 11.28 7.92 36.12
CA ASP A 47 10.43 7.70 37.29
C ASP A 47 10.99 6.59 38.25
N GLU A 48 11.50 5.46 37.73
CA GLU A 48 12.04 4.32 38.50
C GLU A 48 13.36 3.78 37.92
N ALA A 49 14.50 4.20 38.48
CA ALA A 49 15.83 3.82 37.97
C ALA A 49 16.21 2.33 38.18
N SER A 50 15.57 1.63 39.14
CA SER A 50 15.99 0.30 39.61
C SER A 50 15.67 -0.86 38.64
N SER A 51 14.67 -0.71 37.77
CA SER A 51 14.22 -1.77 36.85
C SER A 51 14.00 -1.26 35.43
N PHE A 52 15.00 -0.58 34.87
CA PHE A 52 14.93 -0.08 33.49
C PHE A 52 15.18 -1.20 32.46
N PRO A 53 14.19 -1.60 31.63
CA PRO A 53 14.32 -2.73 30.72
C PRO A 53 15.04 -2.31 29.42
N LYS A 54 16.34 -2.01 29.53
CA LYS A 54 17.23 -1.57 28.43
C LYS A 54 17.08 -2.44 27.19
N GLU A 55 17.18 -3.76 27.37
CA GLU A 55 17.09 -4.73 26.28
C GLU A 55 15.72 -4.72 25.59
N ARG A 56 14.62 -4.60 26.33
CA ARG A 56 13.26 -4.50 25.75
C ARG A 56 13.11 -3.22 24.92
N MET A 57 13.72 -2.11 25.37
CA MET A 57 13.73 -0.85 24.62
C MET A 57 14.53 -0.96 23.32
N GLU A 58 15.78 -1.43 23.39
CA GLU A 58 16.64 -1.58 22.22
C GLU A 58 16.03 -2.58 21.21
N ARG A 59 15.44 -3.66 21.70
CA ARG A 59 14.69 -4.64 20.90
C ARG A 59 13.46 -4.03 20.21
N LEU A 60 12.86 -2.97 20.74
CA LEU A 60 11.78 -2.21 20.09
C LEU A 60 12.33 -1.17 19.10
N GLU A 61 13.45 -0.51 19.40
CA GLU A 61 14.13 0.43 18.51
C GLU A 61 14.57 -0.28 17.22
N ARG A 62 15.30 -1.40 17.35
CA ARG A 62 15.67 -2.28 16.22
C ARG A 62 14.46 -2.77 15.40
N LYS A 63 13.28 -2.96 16.03
CA LYS A 63 12.03 -3.34 15.32
C LYS A 63 11.42 -2.16 14.55
N ALA A 64 11.53 -0.94 15.07
CA ALA A 64 11.03 0.28 14.43
C ALA A 64 11.93 0.72 13.27
N GLU A 65 13.26 0.66 13.45
CA GLU A 65 14.27 0.97 12.44
C GLU A 65 14.13 0.07 11.21
N ARG A 66 14.07 -1.26 11.40
CA ARG A 66 13.84 -2.23 10.31
C ARG A 66 12.62 -1.85 9.47
N LEU A 67 11.48 -1.57 10.11
CA LEU A 67 10.28 -1.15 9.39
C LEU A 67 10.47 0.14 8.58
N LEU A 68 11.31 1.07 9.03
CA LEU A 68 11.58 2.33 8.33
C LEU A 68 12.57 2.13 7.17
N GLU A 69 13.73 1.51 7.45
CA GLU A 69 14.85 1.29 6.53
C GLU A 69 14.53 0.26 5.44
N GLU A 70 13.82 -0.81 5.79
CA GLU A 70 13.50 -1.86 4.84
C GLU A 70 12.58 -1.29 3.75
N ARG A 71 13.10 -1.30 2.53
CA ARG A 71 12.39 -0.97 1.29
C ARG A 71 11.42 -2.08 0.90
N LEU A 72 10.55 -2.45 1.85
CA LEU A 72 9.39 -3.32 1.67
C LEU A 72 8.56 -2.77 0.52
N LYS A 73 8.60 -3.48 -0.61
CA LYS A 73 7.79 -3.14 -1.79
C LYS A 73 6.34 -3.45 -1.47
N TYR A 74 5.50 -2.43 -1.44
CA TYR A 74 4.10 -2.58 -1.06
C TYR A 74 3.39 -3.61 -1.95
N ASP A 75 3.71 -3.66 -3.25
CA ASP A 75 3.18 -4.68 -4.17
C ASP A 75 3.51 -6.12 -3.75
N ASP A 76 4.72 -6.37 -3.26
CA ASP A 76 5.15 -7.72 -2.87
C ASP A 76 4.50 -8.10 -1.53
N ALA A 77 4.29 -7.13 -0.64
CA ALA A 77 3.47 -7.32 0.56
C ALA A 77 1.98 -7.58 0.24
N SER A 78 1.37 -6.86 -0.72
CA SER A 78 -0.01 -7.11 -1.18
C SER A 78 -0.16 -8.53 -1.75
N LYS A 79 0.76 -8.95 -2.62
CA LYS A 79 0.76 -10.30 -3.22
C LYS A 79 0.88 -11.39 -2.16
N PHE A 80 1.81 -11.22 -1.22
CA PHE A 80 2.01 -12.14 -0.12
C PHE A 80 0.75 -12.22 0.75
N ALA A 81 0.15 -11.08 1.12
CA ALA A 81 -1.07 -11.02 1.91
C ALA A 81 -2.26 -11.76 1.28
N LEU A 82 -2.49 -11.57 -0.03
CA LEU A 82 -3.61 -12.20 -0.73
C LEU A 82 -3.47 -13.73 -0.80
N VAL A 83 -2.25 -14.25 -0.99
CA VAL A 83 -1.97 -15.70 -1.04
C VAL A 83 -1.86 -16.34 0.35
N ASN A 84 -1.40 -15.59 1.36
CA ASN A 84 -1.10 -16.15 2.68
C ASN A 84 -2.36 -16.56 3.47
N THR A 85 -2.41 -17.82 3.88
CA THR A 85 -3.41 -18.35 4.83
C THR A 85 -3.01 -18.20 6.29
N LYS A 86 -1.72 -18.03 6.60
CA LYS A 86 -1.18 -18.22 7.96
C LYS A 86 -1.37 -17.02 8.87
N SER A 87 -1.72 -17.26 10.12
CA SER A 87 -1.70 -16.22 11.17
C SER A 87 -0.27 -15.91 11.65
N LEU A 88 -0.11 -14.85 12.44
CA LEU A 88 1.21 -14.46 12.97
C LEU A 88 1.85 -15.56 13.84
N LYS A 89 1.04 -16.40 14.49
CA LYS A 89 1.51 -17.50 15.35
C LYS A 89 1.97 -18.72 14.55
N GLU A 90 1.46 -18.89 13.32
CA GLU A 90 1.79 -20.02 12.42
C GLU A 90 3.02 -19.75 11.56
N PHE A 91 3.48 -18.50 11.50
CA PHE A 91 4.83 -18.21 11.04
C PHE A 91 5.82 -18.72 12.09
N ASN A 92 6.47 -19.85 11.78
CA ASN A 92 7.60 -20.36 12.55
C ASN A 92 8.82 -19.44 12.35
N VAL A 93 8.77 -18.26 12.98
CA VAL A 93 9.79 -17.22 12.83
C VAL A 93 10.98 -17.54 13.74
N GLN A 94 12.02 -18.08 13.14
CA GLN A 94 13.26 -18.44 13.82
C GLN A 94 14.26 -17.26 13.88
N LYS A 95 15.41 -17.46 14.52
CA LYS A 95 16.48 -16.46 14.59
C LYS A 95 17.05 -16.14 13.21
N GLU A 96 17.15 -17.17 12.39
CA GLU A 96 17.71 -17.26 11.04
C GLU A 96 16.81 -16.58 10.00
N THR A 97 15.51 -16.40 10.30
CA THR A 97 14.58 -15.72 9.38
C THR A 97 15.05 -14.29 9.11
N PRO A 98 15.20 -13.85 7.84
CA PRO A 98 15.65 -12.51 7.49
C PRO A 98 14.83 -11.41 8.16
N ALA A 99 15.48 -10.30 8.53
CA ALA A 99 14.82 -9.16 9.17
C ALA A 99 13.59 -8.67 8.38
N ALA A 100 13.74 -8.54 7.05
CA ALA A 100 12.71 -8.11 6.13
C ALA A 100 11.48 -9.04 6.10
N ASP A 101 11.69 -10.35 6.16
CA ASP A 101 10.58 -11.32 6.18
C ASP A 101 9.82 -11.25 7.51
N ARG A 102 10.54 -11.05 8.63
CA ARG A 102 9.92 -10.85 9.95
C ARG A 102 9.09 -9.58 10.02
N ALA A 103 9.54 -8.50 9.37
CA ALA A 103 8.77 -7.27 9.24
C ALA A 103 7.57 -7.45 8.32
N LEU A 104 7.74 -8.13 7.18
CA LEU A 104 6.67 -8.47 6.23
C LEU A 104 5.54 -9.28 6.90
N TYR A 105 5.87 -10.34 7.63
CA TYR A 105 4.88 -11.17 8.32
C TYR A 105 4.07 -10.33 9.33
N LYS A 106 4.74 -9.53 10.17
CA LYS A 106 4.06 -8.64 11.13
C LYS A 106 3.22 -7.55 10.47
N LEU A 107 3.64 -7.05 9.31
CA LEU A 107 2.92 -6.02 8.55
C LEU A 107 1.65 -6.58 7.90
N VAL A 108 1.73 -7.78 7.33
CA VAL A 108 0.64 -8.44 6.60
C VAL A 108 -0.42 -9.03 7.53
N THR A 109 -0.06 -9.43 8.74
CA THR A 109 -1.00 -9.94 9.74
C THR A 109 -1.71 -8.83 10.56
N LEU A 110 -1.55 -7.56 10.21
CA LEU A 110 -2.28 -6.47 10.87
C LEU A 110 -3.76 -6.46 10.46
N PRO A 111 -4.70 -6.18 11.38
CA PRO A 111 -6.14 -6.22 11.10
C PRO A 111 -6.53 -5.47 9.82
N ILE A 112 -6.12 -4.21 9.67
CA ILE A 112 -6.39 -3.38 8.48
C ILE A 112 -6.00 -4.03 7.13
N VAL A 113 -4.99 -4.90 7.11
CA VAL A 113 -4.59 -5.64 5.90
C VAL A 113 -5.41 -6.93 5.78
N VAL A 114 -5.58 -7.65 6.88
CA VAL A 114 -6.38 -8.90 6.96
C VAL A 114 -7.84 -8.65 6.57
N ASP A 115 -8.47 -7.59 7.08
CA ASP A 115 -9.86 -7.21 6.78
C ASP A 115 -10.04 -6.96 5.28
N CYS A 116 -9.12 -6.22 4.66
CA CYS A 116 -9.12 -5.93 3.22
C CYS A 116 -8.87 -7.18 2.36
N VAL A 117 -8.05 -8.13 2.83
CA VAL A 117 -7.87 -9.44 2.18
C VAL A 117 -9.12 -10.29 2.32
N ASN A 118 -9.78 -10.29 3.48
CA ASN A 118 -11.00 -11.05 3.72
C ASN A 118 -12.16 -10.50 2.87
N GLU A 119 -12.31 -9.19 2.73
CA GLU A 119 -13.28 -8.54 1.82
C GLU A 119 -13.07 -8.92 0.34
N TYR A 120 -11.82 -9.21 -0.05
CA TYR A 120 -11.52 -9.76 -1.38
C TYR A 120 -11.89 -11.25 -1.46
N ARG A 121 -11.57 -12.05 -0.43
CA ARG A 121 -11.83 -13.50 -0.40
C ARG A 121 -13.33 -13.83 -0.38
N THR A 122 -14.18 -13.02 0.25
CA THR A 122 -15.64 -13.21 0.21
C THR A 122 -16.23 -13.00 -1.18
N LYS A 123 -15.62 -12.14 -2.00
CA LYS A 123 -16.02 -11.88 -3.40
C LYS A 123 -15.48 -12.91 -4.40
N HIS A 124 -14.41 -13.62 -4.04
CA HIS A 124 -13.75 -14.60 -4.90
C HIS A 124 -13.59 -15.95 -4.17
N PRO A 125 -14.61 -16.83 -4.14
CA PRO A 125 -14.54 -18.12 -3.43
C PRO A 125 -13.33 -18.99 -3.84
N ASN A 126 -12.97 -18.96 -5.12
CA ASN A 126 -11.85 -19.72 -5.69
C ASN A 126 -10.49 -18.98 -5.61
N TRP A 127 -10.37 -17.94 -4.77
CA TRP A 127 -9.15 -17.12 -4.64
C TRP A 127 -7.87 -17.94 -4.45
N HIS A 128 -7.97 -19.08 -3.76
CA HIS A 128 -6.85 -19.97 -3.44
C HIS A 128 -6.19 -20.59 -4.69
N GLN A 129 -6.93 -20.73 -5.79
CA GLN A 129 -6.40 -21.14 -7.11
C GLN A 129 -6.19 -19.93 -8.03
N GLU A 130 -7.17 -19.02 -8.10
CA GLU A 130 -7.18 -17.90 -9.03
C GLU A 130 -6.07 -16.88 -8.75
N VAL A 131 -5.83 -16.53 -7.49
CA VAL A 131 -4.84 -15.51 -7.12
C VAL A 131 -3.42 -15.98 -7.47
N PRO A 132 -2.93 -17.16 -7.03
CA PRO A 132 -1.60 -17.63 -7.44
C PRO A 132 -1.45 -17.74 -8.96
N PHE A 133 -2.44 -18.29 -9.66
CA PHE A 133 -2.44 -18.43 -11.11
C PHE A 133 -2.34 -17.08 -11.83
N HIS A 134 -3.13 -16.09 -11.43
CA HIS A 134 -3.09 -14.75 -12.00
C HIS A 134 -1.79 -14.01 -11.64
N LEU A 135 -1.26 -14.13 -10.42
CA LEU A 135 0.03 -13.56 -10.03
C LEU A 135 1.18 -14.11 -10.88
N GLN A 136 1.21 -15.43 -11.11
CA GLN A 136 2.20 -16.07 -11.99
C GLN A 136 2.09 -15.55 -13.43
N ARG A 137 0.87 -15.52 -13.99
CA ARG A 137 0.60 -15.06 -15.37
C ARG A 137 0.96 -13.59 -15.57
N LEU A 138 0.57 -12.72 -14.64
CA LEU A 138 0.93 -11.30 -14.65
C LEU A 138 2.45 -11.12 -14.54
N GLY A 139 3.11 -11.87 -13.65
CA GLY A 139 4.57 -11.85 -13.49
C GLY A 139 5.31 -12.16 -14.80
N LEU A 140 4.87 -13.17 -15.55
CA LEU A 140 5.41 -13.49 -16.88
C LEU A 140 5.18 -12.35 -17.89
N GLN A 141 3.97 -11.79 -17.94
CA GLN A 141 3.65 -10.66 -18.83
C GLN A 141 4.51 -9.42 -18.53
N TYR A 142 4.73 -9.09 -17.25
CA TYR A 142 5.59 -7.97 -16.86
C TYR A 142 7.07 -8.22 -17.19
N LYS A 143 7.58 -9.45 -17.01
CA LYS A 143 8.94 -9.84 -17.44
C LYS A 143 9.11 -9.66 -18.95
N LEU A 144 8.18 -10.17 -19.77
CA LEU A 144 8.22 -10.02 -21.23
C LEU A 144 8.12 -8.56 -21.69
N LYS A 145 7.20 -7.77 -21.12
CA LYS A 145 7.08 -6.32 -21.40
C LYS A 145 8.37 -5.56 -21.02
N ARG A 146 9.01 -5.90 -19.89
CA ARG A 146 10.28 -5.30 -19.47
C ARG A 146 11.42 -5.65 -20.42
N ALA A 147 11.55 -6.92 -20.83
CA ALA A 147 12.55 -7.35 -21.80
C ALA A 147 12.41 -6.60 -23.14
N LYS A 148 11.19 -6.55 -23.71
CA LYS A 148 10.90 -5.78 -24.93
C LYS A 148 11.25 -4.29 -24.78
N LYS A 149 10.93 -3.67 -23.65
CA LYS A 149 11.26 -2.25 -23.38
C LYS A 149 12.78 -2.01 -23.31
N VAL A 150 13.53 -2.92 -22.70
CA VAL A 150 15.00 -2.85 -22.66
C VAL A 150 15.59 -2.99 -24.07
N GLU A 151 15.11 -3.93 -24.87
CA GLU A 151 15.63 -4.14 -26.22
C GLU A 151 15.35 -2.95 -27.15
N MET A 152 14.13 -2.42 -27.14
CA MET A 152 13.78 -1.20 -27.88
C MET A 152 14.60 0.02 -27.41
N ALA A 153 15.03 0.06 -26.15
CA ALA A 153 15.92 1.12 -25.66
C ALA A 153 17.36 0.96 -26.16
N LYS A 154 17.88 -0.27 -26.31
CA LYS A 154 19.17 -0.54 -26.94
C LYS A 154 19.15 -0.13 -28.42
N ILE A 155 18.13 -0.53 -29.18
CA ILE A 155 17.98 -0.18 -30.60
C ILE A 155 17.96 1.35 -30.77
N ARG A 156 17.19 2.07 -29.95
CA ARG A 156 17.18 3.55 -29.95
C ARG A 156 18.55 4.16 -29.62
N LYS A 157 19.32 3.54 -28.72
CA LYS A 157 20.68 4.00 -28.39
C LYS A 157 21.66 3.73 -29.55
N ALA A 158 21.57 2.58 -30.21
CA ALA A 158 22.38 2.24 -31.37
C ALA A 158 22.11 3.21 -32.54
N ASN A 159 20.83 3.43 -32.88
CA ASN A 159 20.45 4.37 -33.95
C ASN A 159 20.88 5.81 -33.66
N ARG A 160 20.91 6.23 -32.39
CA ARG A 160 21.43 7.55 -31.98
C ARG A 160 22.95 7.63 -32.11
N ALA A 161 23.67 6.53 -31.81
CA ALA A 161 25.12 6.46 -31.98
C ALA A 161 25.51 6.55 -33.46
N SER A 162 24.87 5.76 -34.34
CA SER A 162 25.13 5.78 -35.79
C SER A 162 24.79 7.13 -36.43
N ALA A 163 23.72 7.81 -35.99
CA ALA A 163 23.41 9.17 -36.46
C ALA A 163 24.53 10.18 -36.14
N THR A 164 25.32 9.95 -35.09
CA THR A 164 26.42 10.87 -34.71
C THR A 164 27.69 10.61 -35.53
N THR A 165 27.73 9.53 -36.33
CA THR A 165 28.91 9.13 -37.11
C THR A 165 28.80 9.47 -38.61
N CYS A 166 27.68 10.06 -39.05
CA CYS A 166 27.45 10.40 -40.47
C CYS A 166 27.64 11.89 -40.82
N GLU A 167 27.87 12.77 -39.84
CA GLU A 167 28.17 14.19 -40.08
C GLU A 167 29.66 14.49 -39.81
N GLN A 168 30.50 14.06 -40.74
CA GLN A 168 31.92 14.44 -40.78
C GLN A 168 32.40 14.83 -42.19
N GLU A 169 31.58 15.59 -42.94
CA GLU A 169 32.08 16.44 -44.01
C GLU A 169 31.77 17.93 -43.75
N ASN A 170 32.72 18.58 -43.09
CA ASN A 170 33.30 19.86 -43.48
C ASN A 170 32.38 21.09 -43.72
N ILE A 171 32.03 21.81 -42.64
CA ILE A 171 31.81 23.28 -42.69
C ILE A 171 32.52 23.92 -41.49
N PRO A 172 33.39 24.94 -41.69
CA PRO A 172 34.16 25.57 -40.62
C PRO A 172 33.32 26.50 -39.73
N LYS A 173 33.70 26.57 -38.45
CA LYS A 173 33.01 27.34 -37.41
C LYS A 173 33.44 28.81 -37.43
N SER A 174 32.49 29.71 -37.66
CA SER A 174 32.58 31.08 -37.11
C SER A 174 32.22 31.05 -35.62
N ILE A 175 32.92 31.86 -34.83
CA ILE A 175 32.76 31.96 -33.38
C ILE A 175 31.91 33.19 -33.09
N ASP A 176 30.93 33.08 -32.18
CA ASP A 176 30.77 34.17 -31.22
C ASP A 176 30.33 33.70 -29.82
N ARG A 177 30.72 34.45 -28.80
CA ARG A 177 30.52 34.15 -27.37
C ARG A 177 29.78 35.31 -26.69
N GLN A 178 28.56 35.11 -26.18
CA GLN A 178 27.98 35.95 -25.12
C GLN A 178 26.71 35.32 -24.48
N GLY A 179 26.48 35.61 -23.18
CA GLY A 179 25.24 35.32 -22.41
C GLY A 179 24.96 33.82 -22.16
N ARG A 180 25.18 33.21 -20.99
CA ARG A 180 25.00 33.58 -19.56
C ARG A 180 23.53 33.71 -19.12
N PHE A 181 23.20 32.87 -18.13
CA PHE A 181 21.95 32.75 -17.35
C PHE A 181 20.69 32.27 -18.08
N GLY A 182 19.99 31.33 -17.42
CA GLY A 182 18.70 30.85 -17.87
C GLY A 182 17.55 31.56 -17.15
N THR A 183 16.36 31.41 -17.70
CA THR A 183 15.09 31.66 -17.05
C THR A 183 14.14 30.50 -17.33
N ALA A 184 13.24 30.23 -16.40
CA ALA A 184 12.11 29.34 -16.62
C ALA A 184 10.93 30.11 -17.24
N LEU A 185 9.85 29.35 -17.49
CA LEU A 185 8.45 29.79 -17.57
C LEU A 185 7.85 30.16 -18.96
N VAL A 186 6.60 29.68 -19.16
CA VAL A 186 5.60 30.05 -20.19
C VAL A 186 5.97 29.62 -21.63
N SER A 187 5.13 28.94 -22.44
CA SER A 187 3.66 28.98 -22.62
C SER A 187 3.11 27.54 -22.75
N LYS A 188 1.93 27.10 -22.27
CA LYS A 188 0.56 27.64 -22.32
C LYS A 188 0.13 28.16 -23.69
N LEU A 189 -0.19 27.23 -24.59
CA LEU A 189 -1.10 27.50 -25.71
C LEU A 189 -2.45 26.80 -25.46
N HIS A 190 -3.51 27.60 -25.43
CA HIS A 190 -4.87 27.14 -25.66
C HIS A 190 -5.04 26.86 -27.15
N LEU A 191 -5.77 25.80 -27.48
CA LEU A 191 -6.57 25.74 -28.70
C LEU A 191 -7.97 25.27 -28.29
N GLN A 192 -8.87 26.25 -28.14
CA GLN A 192 -10.24 26.13 -28.63
C GLN A 192 -10.17 25.88 -30.17
N GLU A 193 -11.15 25.33 -30.86
CA GLU A 193 -12.59 25.29 -30.54
C GLU A 193 -13.31 24.19 -31.35
N ALA A 194 -14.66 24.20 -31.28
CA ALA A 194 -15.63 23.55 -32.17
C ALA A 194 -15.87 22.02 -32.00
N ASP A 195 -17.11 21.52 -32.06
CA ASP A 195 -18.43 22.14 -31.77
C ASP A 195 -19.49 21.01 -31.60
N SER A 196 -20.78 21.36 -31.44
CA SER A 196 -21.97 20.50 -31.18
C SER A 196 -22.12 20.08 -29.70
N GLY A 197 -23.19 20.41 -28.95
CA GLY A 197 -24.54 20.89 -29.32
C GLY A 197 -25.44 19.74 -29.79
N THR A 198 -26.65 19.45 -29.31
CA THR A 198 -27.61 20.09 -28.36
C THR A 198 -28.55 18.95 -27.84
N ALA A 199 -29.42 19.01 -26.83
CA ALA A 199 -29.99 20.07 -25.97
C ALA A 199 -30.28 19.47 -24.55
N ILE A 200 -30.35 20.24 -23.47
CA ILE A 200 -31.56 20.86 -22.85
C ILE A 200 -32.84 20.02 -22.92
N LEU A 201 -33.31 19.58 -21.74
CA LEU A 201 -34.72 19.63 -21.34
C LEU A 201 -34.77 19.70 -19.80
N GLU A 202 -35.26 20.81 -19.27
CA GLU A 202 -35.81 20.90 -17.92
C GLU A 202 -37.21 20.28 -17.92
N ASP A 203 -37.70 19.75 -16.78
CA ASP A 203 -38.95 20.29 -16.22
C ASP A 203 -39.33 19.71 -14.84
N THR A 204 -39.54 20.66 -13.92
CA THR A 204 -40.54 20.70 -12.83
C THR A 204 -40.69 19.62 -11.75
N ALA A 205 -41.16 20.08 -10.59
CA ALA A 205 -41.43 19.32 -9.38
C ALA A 205 -42.92 19.02 -9.20
N ILE A 206 -43.24 18.00 -8.40
CA ILE A 206 -44.54 17.86 -7.71
C ILE A 206 -44.26 17.51 -6.24
N ALA A 207 -45.07 18.08 -5.33
CA ALA A 207 -44.97 17.92 -3.88
C ALA A 207 -46.20 17.18 -3.30
N ASN A 208 -46.13 16.86 -2.00
CA ASN A 208 -47.22 16.40 -1.11
C ASN A 208 -47.72 14.95 -1.37
N SER A 209 -48.24 14.19 -0.39
CA SER A 209 -48.61 14.47 1.01
C SER A 209 -48.52 13.23 1.96
N GLU A 210 -48.68 13.51 3.26
CA GLU A 210 -49.36 12.69 4.30
C GLU A 210 -48.73 11.42 4.94
N SER A 211 -48.37 11.61 6.22
CA SER A 211 -48.45 10.65 7.36
C SER A 211 -49.93 10.41 7.79
N PRO A 212 -50.36 9.59 8.81
CA PRO A 212 -49.75 9.42 10.16
C PRO A 212 -49.99 8.12 10.98
N ASN A 213 -49.46 8.10 12.22
CA ASN A 213 -49.77 7.25 13.41
C ASN A 213 -49.52 5.73 13.32
N GLY A 214 -49.01 5.00 14.32
CA GLY A 214 -48.55 5.29 15.71
C GLY A 214 -47.66 4.11 16.22
N LYS A 215 -47.49 3.78 17.52
CA LYS A 215 -47.97 4.34 18.79
C LYS A 215 -47.16 3.72 19.99
N GLU A 216 -46.84 4.51 21.02
CA GLU A 216 -46.57 4.14 22.44
C GLU A 216 -45.42 3.19 22.91
N GLU A 217 -44.56 3.77 23.77
CA GLU A 217 -43.68 3.21 24.83
C GLU A 217 -44.51 2.57 26.01
N PRO A 218 -44.00 2.13 27.21
CA PRO A 218 -42.68 2.39 27.85
C PRO A 218 -42.03 1.33 28.81
N LEU A 219 -40.77 1.63 29.21
CA LEU A 219 -40.06 1.25 30.48
C LEU A 219 -39.87 -0.25 30.81
N SER A 220 -38.84 -0.72 31.54
CA SER A 220 -38.08 -0.13 32.66
C SER A 220 -36.64 -0.71 32.78
N PRO A 221 -35.78 -0.23 33.71
CA PRO A 221 -34.34 -0.54 33.73
C PRO A 221 -33.96 -1.70 34.68
N MET A 222 -32.76 -2.25 34.49
CA MET A 222 -32.09 -3.16 35.43
C MET A 222 -30.64 -2.72 35.66
N ASP A 223 -30.33 -2.36 36.90
CA ASP A 223 -28.97 -2.12 37.38
C ASP A 223 -28.14 -3.41 37.36
N GLY A 224 -26.86 -3.28 37.02
CA GLY A 224 -25.96 -4.43 36.84
C GLY A 224 -24.50 -4.04 37.00
N ALA A 225 -24.13 -3.44 38.14
CA ALA A 225 -22.75 -3.18 38.48
C ALA A 225 -21.97 -4.50 38.65
N SER A 226 -21.15 -4.86 37.66
CA SER A 226 -20.16 -5.93 37.78
C SER A 226 -18.77 -5.34 37.67
N ASP A 227 -18.11 -5.23 38.83
CA ASP A 227 -16.66 -5.12 38.93
C ASP A 227 -16.01 -6.24 38.11
N ASN A 228 -15.22 -5.85 37.11
CA ASN A 228 -14.25 -6.72 36.45
C ASN A 228 -12.95 -5.93 36.26
N ARG A 229 -12.25 -5.77 37.39
CA ARG A 229 -10.80 -5.94 37.58
C ARG A 229 -9.96 -6.11 36.32
N ASP A 230 -8.84 -5.39 36.33
CA ASP A 230 -7.64 -5.63 35.53
C ASP A 230 -7.48 -7.08 35.04
N SER A 231 -7.66 -7.24 33.73
CA SER A 231 -7.08 -8.36 32.99
C SER A 231 -6.19 -7.78 31.91
N ASP A 232 -4.93 -7.57 32.28
CA ASP A 232 -3.82 -7.13 31.41
C ASP A 232 -3.44 -8.25 30.40
N GLN A 233 -4.43 -8.68 29.61
CA GLN A 233 -4.31 -9.76 28.64
C GLN A 233 -3.97 -9.20 27.26
N SER A 234 -2.68 -8.90 27.04
CA SER A 234 -2.03 -9.19 25.75
C SER A 234 -0.50 -9.15 25.79
N GLU A 235 0.14 -9.73 26.80
CA GLU A 235 1.59 -9.96 26.82
C GLU A 235 2.06 -11.10 25.87
N VAL A 236 1.29 -11.38 24.81
CA VAL A 236 1.62 -12.35 23.75
C VAL A 236 2.63 -11.78 22.72
N ASP A 237 2.95 -10.48 22.81
CA ASP A 237 3.89 -9.76 21.92
C ASP A 237 5.37 -10.18 22.13
N ASP A 238 5.70 -10.81 23.28
CA ASP A 238 7.08 -11.14 23.66
C ASP A 238 7.48 -12.62 23.47
N PHE A 239 6.53 -13.53 23.21
CA PHE A 239 6.82 -14.98 23.08
C PHE A 239 7.57 -15.37 21.79
N PHE A 240 7.70 -14.46 20.82
CA PHE A 240 8.48 -14.72 19.61
C PHE A 240 9.91 -14.17 19.72
N ILE A 241 10.87 -15.11 19.77
CA ILE A 241 12.33 -14.97 19.58
C ILE A 241 13.12 -14.40 20.77
N MET A 242 13.57 -15.28 21.66
CA MET A 242 14.94 -15.17 22.20
C MET A 242 15.95 -15.41 21.09
#